data_AF-A0A7D6Z9S2-F1
#
_entry.id   AF-A0A7D6Z9S2-F1
#
_cell.length_a   1.000
_cell.length_b   1.000
_cell.length_c   1.000
_cell.angle_alpha   90.00
_cell.angle_beta   90.00
_cell.angle_gamma   90.00
#
_symmetry.space_group_name_H-M   'P 1'
#
loop_
_entity.id
_entity.type
_entity.pdbx_description
1 polymer ?
#
loop_
_entity_poly.entity_id
_entity_poly.type
_entity_poly.pdbx_seq_one_letter_code
_entity_poly.pdbx_strand_id
1 'polypeptide(L)'
;MTSTLTREPAHRERACRRLLTAARCRFAEDRLADAITAGIDQVVLVGDALDTFCAQNPYRGLRVARIGCFDEESVAAIEFAISRPAFVIHIGGDRTLANLAALVRCVSTLRPGTQLVFDYLPVATPRATVARLLCDTGFEVLEDLGARTLASRYLVLPDSANHSAEPRVVRARIRNNAGRPPSSL
;
A
#
# COMPACT_ATOMS: atom_id res chain seq x y z
N MET A 1 -4.10 -41.51 -23.70
CA MET A 1 -3.48 -40.44 -24.51
C MET A 1 -4.63 -39.51 -24.88
N THR A 2 -4.80 -38.32 -24.29
CA THR A 2 -3.94 -37.12 -24.34
C THR A 2 -4.43 -36.15 -23.25
N SER A 3 -3.63 -35.14 -22.87
CA SER A 3 -3.99 -33.94 -22.07
C SER A 3 -3.53 -33.90 -20.61
N THR A 4 -2.21 -33.83 -20.40
CA THR A 4 -1.60 -33.39 -19.12
C THR A 4 -0.63 -32.21 -19.25
N LEU A 5 -0.22 -31.80 -20.46
CA LEU A 5 0.85 -30.81 -20.63
C LEU A 5 0.43 -29.32 -20.67
N THR A 6 -0.86 -28.98 -20.68
CA THR A 6 -1.30 -27.57 -20.80
C THR A 6 -1.68 -26.92 -19.46
N ARG A 7 -1.71 -27.68 -18.35
CA ARG A 7 -2.21 -27.23 -17.03
C ARG A 7 -1.14 -26.56 -16.16
N GLU A 8 0.13 -26.84 -16.43
CA GLU A 8 1.29 -26.45 -15.63
C GLU A 8 1.63 -24.95 -15.64
N PRO A 9 1.62 -24.22 -16.79
CA PRO A 9 2.04 -22.82 -16.83
C PRO A 9 1.04 -21.88 -16.16
N ALA A 10 -0.27 -22.08 -16.38
CA ALA A 10 -1.30 -21.22 -15.79
C ALA A 10 -1.43 -21.39 -14.27
N HIS A 11 -1.17 -22.61 -13.75
CA HIS A 11 -1.12 -22.86 -12.31
C HIS A 11 0.08 -22.15 -11.66
N ARG A 12 1.25 -22.24 -12.29
CA ARG A 12 2.48 -21.59 -11.81
C ARG A 12 2.33 -20.06 -11.79
N GLU A 13 1.75 -19.48 -12.84
CA GLU A 13 1.48 -18.05 -12.90
C GLU A 13 0.56 -17.57 -11.76
N ARG A 14 -0.53 -18.30 -11.49
CA ARG A 14 -1.41 -18.00 -10.34
C ARG A 14 -0.68 -18.12 -9.00
N ALA A 15 0.16 -19.14 -8.84
CA ALA A 15 0.96 -19.32 -7.64
C ALA A 15 1.95 -18.15 -7.44
N CYS A 16 2.66 -17.74 -8.50
CA CYS A 16 3.55 -16.57 -8.47
C CYS A 16 2.81 -15.30 -8.07
N ARG A 17 1.63 -15.02 -8.66
CA ARG A 17 0.83 -13.84 -8.30
C ARG A 17 0.36 -13.84 -6.84
N ARG A 18 0.00 -15.01 -6.31
CA ARG A 18 -0.35 -15.15 -4.89
C ARG A 18 0.85 -14.87 -3.98
N LEU A 19 2.03 -15.38 -4.34
CA LEU A 19 3.26 -15.11 -3.60
C LEU A 19 3.66 -13.64 -3.65
N LEU A 20 3.57 -12.99 -4.82
CA LEU A 20 3.83 -11.54 -4.94
C LEU A 20 2.81 -10.69 -4.19
N THR A 21 1.56 -11.16 -4.06
CA THR A 21 0.57 -10.51 -3.19
C THR A 21 0.95 -10.65 -1.73
N ALA A 22 1.32 -11.85 -1.29
CA ALA A 22 1.80 -12.09 0.08
C ALA A 22 3.05 -11.25 0.40
N ALA A 23 3.99 -11.10 -0.54
CA ALA A 23 5.17 -10.26 -0.36
C ALA A 23 4.84 -8.77 -0.16
N ARG A 24 3.81 -8.26 -0.86
CA ARG A 24 3.35 -6.87 -0.68
C ARG A 24 2.65 -6.66 0.65
N CYS A 25 1.82 -7.61 1.08
CA CYS A 25 1.23 -7.59 2.42
C CYS A 25 2.32 -7.63 3.49
N ARG A 26 3.31 -8.53 3.35
CA ARG A 26 4.42 -8.63 4.29
C ARG A 26 5.27 -7.36 4.35
N PHE A 27 5.54 -6.75 3.20
CA PHE A 27 6.18 -5.44 3.15
C PHE A 27 5.37 -4.40 3.95
N ALA A 28 4.05 -4.33 3.75
CA ALA A 28 3.20 -3.38 4.47
C ALA A 28 3.20 -3.63 5.99
N GLU A 29 3.17 -4.90 6.42
CA GLU A 29 3.25 -5.29 7.83
C GLU A 29 4.60 -4.91 8.48
N ASP A 30 5.73 -5.17 7.83
CA ASP A 30 7.04 -4.77 8.36
C ASP A 30 7.13 -3.24 8.47
N ARG A 31 6.63 -2.54 7.45
CA ARG A 31 6.60 -1.08 7.42
C ARG A 31 5.68 -0.49 8.49
N LEU A 32 4.59 -1.18 8.84
CA LEU A 32 3.74 -0.86 9.97
C LEU A 32 4.49 -1.07 11.30
N ALA A 33 5.23 -2.16 11.46
CA ALA A 33 6.04 -2.41 12.66
C ALA A 33 7.08 -1.29 12.89
N ASP A 34 7.76 -0.85 11.82
CA ASP A 34 8.69 0.29 11.85
C ASP A 34 7.98 1.58 12.27
N ALA A 35 6.78 1.82 11.74
CA ALA A 35 5.97 3.00 12.04
C ALA A 35 5.47 3.00 13.50
N ILE A 36 5.08 1.84 14.03
CA ILE A 36 4.68 1.68 15.43
C ILE A 36 5.85 1.98 16.36
N THR A 37 7.03 1.46 16.03
CA THR A 37 8.27 1.75 16.78
C THR A 37 8.59 3.25 16.76
N ALA A 38 8.27 3.95 15.67
CA ALA A 38 8.41 5.40 15.55
C ALA A 38 7.28 6.21 16.22
N GLY A 39 6.31 5.55 16.88
CA GLY A 39 5.26 6.18 17.69
C GLY A 39 3.89 6.31 17.03
N ILE A 40 3.66 5.74 15.84
CA ILE A 40 2.30 5.63 15.29
C ILE A 40 1.53 4.58 16.10
N ASP A 41 0.35 4.95 16.59
CA ASP A 41 -0.50 4.07 17.41
C ASP A 41 -1.88 3.79 16.81
N GLN A 42 -2.07 4.15 15.53
CA GLN A 42 -3.30 3.85 14.79
C GLN A 42 -3.02 3.45 13.35
N VAL A 43 -3.75 2.44 12.88
CA VAL A 43 -3.69 1.92 11.51
C VAL A 43 -5.08 1.78 10.91
N VAL A 44 -5.19 2.12 9.63
CA VAL A 44 -6.39 1.88 8.81
C VAL A 44 -6.04 0.88 7.72
N LEU A 45 -6.79 -0.22 7.66
CA LEU A 45 -6.71 -1.21 6.59
C LEU A 45 -7.87 -0.98 5.63
N VAL A 46 -7.55 -0.79 4.36
CA VAL A 46 -8.54 -0.52 3.30
C VAL A 46 -8.67 -1.75 2.42
N GLY A 47 -9.85 -2.36 2.43
CA GLY A 47 -10.14 -3.63 1.77
C GLY A 47 -9.68 -4.85 2.57
N ASP A 48 -9.58 -5.98 1.88
CA ASP A 48 -9.57 -7.30 2.53
C ASP A 48 -8.17 -7.96 2.60
N ALA A 49 -7.15 -7.34 1.99
CA ALA A 49 -5.85 -7.99 1.82
C ALA A 49 -5.07 -8.28 3.12
N LEU A 50 -5.50 -7.71 4.24
CA LEU A 50 -4.89 -7.87 5.56
C LEU A 50 -5.92 -8.30 6.62
N ASP A 51 -6.94 -9.06 6.24
CA ASP A 51 -8.01 -9.44 7.17
C ASP A 51 -7.54 -10.25 8.38
N THR A 52 -6.54 -11.11 8.18
CA THR A 52 -5.92 -11.90 9.25
C THR A 52 -5.15 -11.04 10.24
N PHE A 53 -4.59 -9.89 9.82
CA PHE A 53 -3.87 -8.98 10.70
C PHE A 53 -4.79 -8.43 11.80
N CYS A 54 -6.02 -8.02 11.47
CA CYS A 54 -6.97 -7.53 12.48
C CYS A 54 -7.28 -8.59 13.55
N ALA A 55 -7.45 -9.84 13.13
CA ALA A 55 -7.80 -10.93 14.02
C ALA A 55 -6.64 -11.35 14.95
N GLN A 56 -5.40 -11.08 14.54
CA GLN A 56 -4.19 -11.56 15.22
C GLN A 56 -3.24 -10.41 15.62
N ASN A 57 -3.73 -9.18 15.73
CA ASN A 57 -2.90 -8.00 15.98
C ASN A 57 -1.99 -8.20 17.22
N PRO A 58 -0.66 -8.29 17.03
CA PRO A 58 0.26 -8.55 18.14
C PRO A 58 0.62 -7.27 18.93
N TYR A 59 0.24 -6.09 18.43
CA TYR A 59 0.64 -4.81 18.99
C TYR A 59 -0.37 -4.29 20.00
N ARG A 60 -0.03 -4.39 21.29
CA ARG A 60 -0.85 -3.82 22.38
C ARG A 60 -0.94 -2.30 22.23
N GLY A 61 -2.15 -1.76 22.29
CA GLY A 61 -2.42 -0.32 22.20
C GLY A 61 -2.51 0.24 20.78
N LEU A 62 -2.25 -0.58 19.74
CA LEU A 62 -2.50 -0.19 18.35
C LEU A 62 -4.01 -0.18 18.09
N ARG A 63 -4.54 0.99 17.72
CA ARG A 63 -5.92 1.11 17.24
C ARG A 63 -5.98 0.65 15.79
N VAL A 64 -6.78 -0.38 15.51
CA VAL A 64 -6.93 -0.94 14.16
C VAL A 64 -8.35 -0.66 13.68
N ALA A 65 -8.49 0.02 12.55
CA ALA A 65 -9.75 0.21 11.85
C ALA A 65 -9.69 -0.48 10.49
N ARG A 66 -10.81 -1.07 10.06
CA ARG A 66 -10.99 -1.61 8.71
C ARG A 66 -12.13 -0.90 8.03
N ILE A 67 -11.91 -0.51 6.78
CA ILE A 67 -12.93 0.09 5.91
C ILE A 67 -12.84 -0.55 4.51
N GLY A 68 -13.95 -0.64 3.79
CA GLY A 68 -13.96 -1.19 2.42
C GLY A 68 -13.32 -0.25 1.39
N CYS A 69 -13.53 1.06 1.58
CA CYS A 69 -12.96 2.13 0.78
C CYS A 69 -12.58 3.30 1.70
N PHE A 70 -11.62 4.13 1.25
CA PHE A 70 -11.16 5.28 2.02
C PHE A 70 -11.77 6.56 1.43
N ASP A 71 -13.00 6.84 1.84
CA ASP A 71 -13.75 8.05 1.52
C ASP A 71 -14.12 8.82 2.80
N GLU A 72 -14.66 10.03 2.65
CA GLU A 72 -14.99 10.92 3.77
C GLU A 72 -15.98 10.26 4.75
N GLU A 73 -16.98 9.53 4.24
CA GLU A 73 -18.00 8.87 5.06
C GLU A 73 -17.38 7.73 5.88
N SER A 74 -16.57 6.87 5.26
CA SER A 74 -15.88 5.76 5.92
C SER A 74 -14.88 6.24 6.96
N VAL A 75 -14.20 7.37 6.69
CA VAL A 75 -13.28 8.00 7.64
C VAL A 75 -14.03 8.61 8.82
N ALA A 76 -15.19 9.23 8.59
CA ALA A 76 -16.03 9.76 9.67
C ALA A 76 -16.66 8.67 10.53
N ALA A 77 -16.96 7.50 9.93
CA ALA A 77 -17.56 6.36 10.62
C ALA A 77 -16.60 5.63 11.58
N ILE A 78 -15.28 5.81 11.40
CA ILE A 78 -14.29 5.25 12.31
C ILE A 78 -13.93 6.30 13.37
N GLU A 79 -13.79 5.91 14.65
CA GLU A 79 -13.33 6.77 15.76
C GLU A 79 -11.83 7.11 15.63
N PHE A 80 -11.45 7.66 14.49
CA PHE A 80 -10.09 7.88 14.09
C PHE A 80 -9.63 9.28 14.51
N ALA A 81 -8.54 9.34 15.26
CA ALA A 81 -8.00 10.61 15.75
C ALA A 81 -7.22 11.30 14.63
N ILE A 82 -7.92 12.09 13.80
CA ILE A 82 -7.33 12.86 12.69
C ILE A 82 -6.22 13.83 13.14
N SER A 83 -6.19 14.19 14.43
CA SER A 83 -5.17 15.04 15.04
C SER A 83 -3.82 14.33 15.24
N ARG A 84 -3.76 13.01 15.08
CA ARG A 84 -2.56 12.19 15.30
C ARG A 84 -2.09 11.54 13.99
N PRO A 85 -0.79 11.33 13.78
CA PRO A 85 -0.29 10.58 12.63
C PRO A 85 -0.86 9.17 12.61
N ALA A 86 -1.05 8.62 11.41
CA ALA A 86 -1.56 7.28 11.22
C ALA A 86 -0.77 6.49 10.19
N PHE A 87 -1.05 5.19 10.12
CA PHE A 87 -0.57 4.32 9.07
C PHE A 87 -1.75 3.79 8.26
N VAL A 88 -1.79 4.05 6.95
CA VAL A 88 -2.87 3.60 6.08
C VAL A 88 -2.33 2.55 5.12
N ILE A 89 -3.01 1.42 5.00
CA ILE A 89 -2.63 0.34 4.08
C ILE A 89 -3.78 0.05 3.12
N HIS A 90 -3.51 0.16 1.82
CA HIS A 90 -4.42 -0.21 0.75
C HIS A 90 -3.69 -1.10 -0.27
N ILE A 91 -3.69 -2.40 -0.02
CA ILE A 91 -3.08 -3.39 -0.92
C ILE A 91 -4.19 -4.20 -1.58
N GLY A 92 -4.12 -4.37 -2.89
CA GLY A 92 -5.16 -5.07 -3.62
C GLY A 92 -6.39 -4.18 -3.87
N GLY A 93 -7.51 -4.81 -4.22
CA GLY A 93 -8.71 -4.09 -4.61
C GLY A 93 -8.61 -3.42 -5.98
N ASP A 94 -9.38 -2.34 -6.14
CA ASP A 94 -9.44 -1.54 -7.37
C ASP A 94 -8.27 -0.55 -7.44
N ARG A 95 -7.35 -0.82 -8.37
CA ARG A 95 -6.13 -0.05 -8.61
C ARG A 95 -6.26 0.98 -9.74
N THR A 96 -7.47 1.41 -10.07
CA THR A 96 -7.67 2.49 -11.03
C THR A 96 -7.05 3.79 -10.51
N LEU A 97 -6.58 4.63 -11.43
CA LEU A 97 -6.03 5.94 -11.08
C LEU A 97 -7.07 6.80 -10.35
N ALA A 98 -8.36 6.67 -10.67
CA ALA A 98 -9.44 7.41 -10.02
C ALA A 98 -9.53 7.09 -8.52
N ASN A 99 -9.58 5.80 -8.18
CA ASN A 99 -9.64 5.36 -6.78
C ASN A 99 -8.35 5.66 -6.02
N LEU A 100 -7.20 5.45 -6.66
CA LEU A 100 -5.93 5.83 -6.07
C LEU A 100 -5.87 7.33 -5.76
N ALA A 101 -6.34 8.18 -6.69
CA ALA A 101 -6.36 9.62 -6.49
C ALA A 101 -7.35 10.04 -5.39
N ALA A 102 -8.49 9.39 -5.28
CA ALA A 102 -9.44 9.61 -4.18
C ALA A 102 -8.83 9.25 -2.82
N LEU A 103 -8.24 8.06 -2.70
CA LEU A 103 -7.52 7.61 -1.51
C LEU A 103 -6.43 8.60 -1.11
N VAL A 104 -5.52 8.94 -2.03
CA VAL A 104 -4.39 9.84 -1.74
C VAL A 104 -4.88 11.21 -1.29
N ARG A 105 -5.91 11.79 -1.93
CA ARG A 105 -6.49 13.08 -1.53
C ARG A 105 -7.13 13.00 -0.14
N CYS A 106 -7.91 11.96 0.14
CA CYS A 106 -8.54 11.81 1.45
C CYS A 106 -7.47 11.66 2.55
N VAL A 107 -6.47 10.81 2.35
CA VAL A 107 -5.36 10.63 3.30
C VAL A 107 -4.53 11.92 3.45
N SER A 108 -4.39 12.74 2.40
CA SER A 108 -3.63 14.00 2.47
C SER A 108 -4.19 15.02 3.47
N THR A 109 -5.46 14.85 3.87
CA THR A 109 -6.11 15.70 4.88
C THR A 109 -5.69 15.35 6.32
N LEU A 110 -5.02 14.22 6.51
CA LEU A 110 -4.59 13.74 7.82
C LEU A 110 -3.33 14.46 8.32
N ARG A 111 -3.00 14.23 9.60
CA ARG A 111 -1.84 14.86 10.25
C ARG A 111 -0.53 14.57 9.49
N PRO A 112 0.36 15.57 9.33
CA PRO A 112 1.71 15.33 8.84
C PRO A 112 2.45 14.23 9.61
N GLY A 113 3.30 13.48 8.90
CA GLY A 113 3.91 12.27 9.42
C GLY A 113 3.06 11.01 9.21
N THR A 114 1.77 11.13 8.87
CA THR A 114 0.94 10.01 8.42
C THR A 114 1.58 9.33 7.22
N GLN A 115 1.56 8.01 7.22
CA GLN A 115 2.14 7.18 6.17
C GLN A 115 1.07 6.39 5.46
N LEU A 116 1.28 6.18 4.16
CA LEU A 116 0.39 5.45 3.27
C LEU A 116 1.21 4.40 2.53
N VAL A 117 0.74 3.15 2.59
CA VAL A 117 1.25 2.05 1.76
C VAL A 117 0.16 1.60 0.81
N PHE A 118 0.45 1.59 -0.49
CA PHE A 118 -0.50 1.13 -1.50
C PHE A 118 0.18 0.43 -2.68
N ASP A 119 -0.57 -0.36 -3.43
CA ASP A 119 -0.12 -0.96 -4.68
C ASP A 119 -0.78 -0.34 -5.91
N TYR A 120 -0.06 -0.34 -7.04
CA TYR A 120 -0.59 0.13 -8.32
C TYR A 120 -0.03 -0.69 -9.47
N LEU A 121 -0.74 -0.71 -10.60
CA LEU A 121 -0.34 -1.47 -11.78
C LEU A 121 0.32 -0.53 -12.81
N PRO A 122 1.63 -0.66 -13.12
CA PRO A 122 2.34 0.30 -13.97
C PRO A 122 1.78 0.45 -15.38
N VAL A 123 1.21 -0.62 -15.94
CA VAL A 123 0.61 -0.62 -17.28
C VAL A 123 -0.65 0.24 -17.36
N ALA A 124 -1.42 0.30 -16.26
CA ALA A 124 -2.64 1.11 -16.17
C ALA A 124 -2.36 2.51 -15.61
N THR A 125 -1.33 2.65 -14.78
CA THR A 125 -0.96 3.91 -14.15
C THR A 125 0.56 4.05 -14.14
N PRO A 126 1.13 4.84 -15.07
CA PRO A 126 2.57 5.03 -15.14
C PRO A 126 3.16 5.56 -13.84
N ARG A 127 4.38 5.12 -13.52
CA ARG A 127 5.10 5.51 -12.29
C ARG A 127 5.22 7.03 -12.12
N ALA A 128 5.49 7.75 -13.22
CA ALA A 128 5.57 9.21 -13.20
C ALA A 128 4.25 9.87 -12.79
N THR A 129 3.11 9.31 -13.20
CA THR A 129 1.77 9.78 -12.81
C THR A 129 1.54 9.60 -11.31
N VAL A 130 1.90 8.45 -10.76
CA VAL A 130 1.80 8.19 -9.30
C VAL A 130 2.71 9.14 -8.52
N ALA A 131 3.96 9.30 -8.96
CA ALA A 131 4.92 10.20 -8.31
C ALA A 131 4.43 11.65 -8.30
N ARG A 132 3.85 12.12 -9.41
CA ARG A 132 3.27 13.46 -9.52
C ARG A 132 2.06 13.64 -8.61
N LEU A 133 1.11 12.68 -8.61
CA LEU A 133 -0.05 12.69 -7.73
C LEU A 133 0.36 12.82 -6.25
N LEU A 134 1.33 12.02 -5.80
CA LEU A 134 1.83 12.08 -4.43
C LEU A 134 2.51 13.43 -4.14
N CYS A 135 3.33 13.93 -5.06
CA CYS A 135 4.00 15.21 -4.90
C CYS A 135 3.00 16.37 -4.76
N ASP A 136 2.03 16.45 -5.67
CA ASP A 136 1.00 17.50 -5.73
C ASP A 136 0.07 17.48 -4.51
N THR A 137 -0.06 16.34 -3.85
CA THR A 137 -0.86 16.16 -2.61
C THR A 137 -0.03 16.22 -1.33
N GLY A 138 1.24 16.64 -1.42
CA GLY A 138 2.07 16.90 -0.24
C GLY A 138 2.75 15.67 0.36
N PHE A 139 2.74 14.52 -0.32
CA PHE A 139 3.46 13.33 0.09
C PHE A 139 4.92 13.33 -0.39
N GLU A 140 5.78 12.81 0.46
CA GLU A 140 7.13 12.34 0.14
C GLU A 140 7.08 10.83 -0.10
N VAL A 141 7.68 10.36 -1.20
CA VAL A 141 7.83 8.93 -1.47
C VAL A 141 9.04 8.41 -0.72
N LEU A 142 8.83 7.42 0.16
CA LEU A 142 9.90 6.77 0.92
C LEU A 142 10.44 5.54 0.18
N GLU A 143 9.54 4.72 -0.39
CA GLU A 143 9.90 3.56 -1.20
C GLU A 143 8.90 3.36 -2.34
N ASP A 144 9.39 2.88 -3.49
CA ASP A 144 8.59 2.44 -4.64
C ASP A 144 9.26 1.19 -5.23
N LEU A 145 8.71 0.02 -4.89
CA LEU A 145 9.33 -1.27 -5.15
C LEU A 145 8.53 -2.04 -6.20
N GLY A 146 9.25 -2.62 -7.16
CA GLY A 146 8.68 -3.55 -8.13
C GLY A 146 8.72 -5.00 -7.66
N ALA A 147 8.03 -5.88 -8.39
CA ALA A 147 7.93 -7.29 -8.06
C ALA A 147 9.29 -7.99 -7.93
N ARG A 148 10.32 -7.61 -8.72
CA ARG A 148 11.67 -8.18 -8.60
C ARG A 148 12.30 -7.91 -7.23
N THR A 149 12.24 -6.65 -6.77
CA THR A 149 12.78 -6.25 -5.46
C THR A 149 11.98 -6.85 -4.31
N LEU A 150 10.66 -6.95 -4.45
CA LEU A 150 9.82 -7.63 -3.46
C LEU A 150 10.13 -9.11 -3.39
N ALA A 151 10.28 -9.78 -4.54
CA ALA A 151 10.66 -11.17 -4.60
C ALA A 151 12.02 -11.38 -3.92
N SER A 152 13.05 -10.61 -4.26
CA SER A 152 14.36 -10.78 -3.63
C SER A 152 14.37 -10.55 -2.11
N ARG A 153 13.50 -9.68 -1.59
CA ARG A 153 13.40 -9.41 -0.15
C ARG A 153 12.57 -10.44 0.62
N TYR A 154 11.49 -10.94 0.01
CA TYR A 154 10.44 -11.66 0.74
C TYR A 154 10.15 -13.07 0.22
N LEU A 155 10.64 -13.42 -0.97
CA LEU A 155 10.32 -14.68 -1.64
C LEU A 155 11.59 -15.42 -2.06
N VAL A 156 11.60 -16.73 -1.92
CA VAL A 156 12.60 -17.60 -2.56
C VAL A 156 12.05 -18.04 -3.92
N LEU A 157 11.92 -17.10 -4.86
CA LEU A 157 11.39 -17.37 -6.19
C LEU A 157 12.50 -17.41 -7.26
N PRO A 158 12.45 -18.36 -8.21
CA PRO A 158 13.31 -18.33 -9.39
C PRO A 158 12.93 -17.13 -10.31
N ASP A 159 13.95 -16.45 -10.85
CA ASP A 159 13.94 -15.16 -11.61
C ASP A 159 13.17 -15.23 -12.97
N SER A 160 12.24 -16.17 -13.14
CA SER A 160 11.67 -16.58 -14.44
C SER A 160 10.40 -15.85 -14.87
N ALA A 161 9.86 -14.93 -14.07
CA ALA A 161 8.61 -14.24 -14.38
C ALA A 161 8.87 -12.81 -14.90
N ASN A 162 8.09 -12.35 -15.87
CA ASN A 162 8.16 -10.97 -16.36
C ASN A 162 7.60 -10.00 -15.30
N HIS A 163 8.44 -9.64 -14.34
CA HIS A 163 8.09 -8.82 -13.17
C HIS A 163 7.71 -7.36 -13.51
N SER A 164 7.88 -6.92 -14.76
CA SER A 164 7.60 -5.53 -15.15
C SER A 164 6.10 -5.22 -15.26
N ALA A 165 5.26 -6.24 -15.48
CA ALA A 165 3.80 -6.09 -15.58
C ALA A 165 3.10 -6.27 -14.23
N GLU A 166 3.82 -6.76 -13.22
CA GLU A 166 3.27 -6.98 -11.89
C GLU A 166 3.09 -5.67 -11.12
N PRO A 167 2.12 -5.60 -10.19
CA PRO A 167 1.92 -4.41 -9.39
C PRO A 167 3.16 -4.03 -8.60
N ARG A 168 3.36 -2.72 -8.47
CA ARG A 168 4.38 -2.11 -7.61
C ARG A 168 3.75 -1.76 -6.27
N VAL A 169 4.56 -1.66 -5.22
CA VAL A 169 4.13 -1.16 -3.90
C VAL A 169 4.87 0.14 -3.58
N VAL A 170 4.14 1.11 -3.06
CA VAL A 170 4.67 2.43 -2.67
C VAL A 170 4.44 2.62 -1.19
N ARG A 171 5.45 3.15 -0.50
CA ARG A 171 5.33 3.73 0.83
C ARG A 171 5.59 5.23 0.71
N ALA A 172 4.63 6.03 1.15
CA ALA A 172 4.70 7.48 1.14
C ALA A 172 4.35 8.06 2.51
N ARG A 173 4.74 9.29 2.76
CA ARG A 173 4.48 10.01 4.02
C ARG A 173 4.08 11.45 3.76
N ILE A 174 3.06 11.94 4.46
CA ILE A 174 2.68 13.36 4.42
C ILE A 174 3.84 14.19 4.99
N ARG A 175 4.35 15.15 4.21
CA ARG A 175 5.46 16.01 4.64
C ARG A 175 5.06 16.83 5.87
N ASN A 176 6.01 17.04 6.79
CA ASN A 176 5.85 17.90 7.96
C ASN A 176 5.57 19.39 7.61
N ASN A 177 5.64 19.76 6.34
CA ASN A 177 5.58 21.14 5.84
C ASN A 177 4.20 21.58 5.34
N ALA A 178 3.09 20.98 5.82
CA ALA A 178 1.72 21.27 5.38
C ALA A 178 1.19 22.70 5.71
N GLY A 179 2.07 23.69 5.87
CA GLY A 179 1.75 25.10 6.06
C GLY A 179 2.77 26.09 5.52
N ARG A 180 3.78 25.66 4.73
CA ARG A 180 4.72 26.60 4.08
C ARG A 180 4.54 26.53 2.56
N PRO A 181 4.13 27.62 1.88
CA PRO A 181 4.13 27.63 0.42
C PRO A 181 5.56 27.35 -0.09
N PRO A 182 5.71 26.76 -1.29
CA PRO A 182 7.02 26.62 -1.91
C PRO A 182 7.64 28.01 -1.97
N SER A 183 8.83 28.15 -1.39
CA SER A 183 9.60 29.38 -1.52
C SER A 183 9.96 29.49 -2.99
N SER A 184 9.26 30.37 -3.72
CA SER A 184 9.63 30.76 -5.07
C SER A 184 11.08 31.25 -5.03
N LEU A 185 11.94 30.54 -5.75
CA LEU A 185 13.23 31.06 -6.22
C LEU A 185 13.05 31.45 -7.69
#